data_AF-A0A0S4ISA1-F1
#
_entry.id   AF-A0A0S4ISA1-F1
#
_cell.length_a   1.000
_cell.length_b   1.000
_cell.length_c   1.000
_cell.angle_alpha   90.00
_cell.angle_beta   90.00
_cell.angle_gamma   90.00
#
_symmetry.space_group_name_H-M   'P 1'
#
loop_
_entity.id
_entity.type
_entity.pdbx_description
1 polymer ?
#
loop_
_entity_poly.entity_id
_entity_poly.type
_entity_poly.pdbx_seq_one_letter_code
_entity_poly.pdbx_strand_id
1 'polypeptide(L)'
;MNLEEDLLGDQAVEMLLDIANQQQSRDPRMTSGRPDFKELFSAVGCDKVGCYICGPPVLMETAAREASTLHFWIHTEVFEF
;
A
#
# COMPACT_ATOMS: atom_id res chain seq x y z
N MET A 1 29.96 -31.53 16.42
CA MET A 1 29.12 -30.36 16.10
C MET A 1 30.06 -29.32 15.51
N ASN A 2 30.07 -29.20 14.18
CA ASN A 2 31.01 -28.36 13.44
C ASN A 2 30.46 -26.94 13.40
N LEU A 3 30.90 -26.12 14.36
CA LEU A 3 30.48 -24.73 14.52
C LEU A 3 30.73 -23.87 13.26
N GLU A 4 31.69 -24.25 12.43
CA GLU A 4 32.08 -23.50 11.23
C GLU A 4 31.11 -23.71 10.05
N GLU A 5 30.46 -24.88 9.95
CA GLU A 5 29.49 -25.16 8.87
C GLU A 5 28.15 -24.45 9.11
N ASP A 6 27.74 -24.32 10.38
CA ASP A 6 26.52 -23.59 10.76
C ASP A 6 26.69 -22.07 10.55
N LEU A 7 27.87 -21.50 10.86
CA LEU A 7 28.13 -20.07 10.63
C LEU A 7 28.18 -19.68 9.14
N LEU A 8 28.70 -20.55 8.28
CA LEU A 8 28.70 -20.34 6.82
C LEU A 8 27.28 -20.47 6.24
N GLY A 9 26.46 -21.36 6.81
CA GLY A 9 25.04 -21.51 6.43
C GLY A 9 24.25 -20.25 6.74
N ASP A 10 24.41 -19.68 7.93
CA ASP A 10 23.67 -18.49 8.36
C ASP A 10 24.07 -17.23 7.57
N GLN A 11 25.36 -17.04 7.27
CA GLN A 11 25.79 -15.93 6.41
C GLN A 11 25.30 -16.06 4.97
N ALA A 12 25.26 -17.28 4.43
CA ALA A 12 24.74 -17.51 3.08
C ALA A 12 23.24 -17.23 3.00
N VAL A 13 22.48 -17.54 4.05
CA VAL A 13 21.04 -17.25 4.15
C VAL A 13 20.78 -15.74 4.24
N GLU A 14 21.52 -15.01 5.07
CA GLU A 14 21.40 -13.55 5.14
C GLU A 14 21.75 -12.87 3.82
N MET A 15 22.82 -13.30 3.15
CA MET A 15 23.18 -12.77 1.83
C MET A 15 22.11 -13.07 0.77
N LEU A 16 21.49 -14.26 0.79
CA LEU A 16 20.39 -14.59 -0.12
C LEU A 16 19.12 -13.78 0.17
N LEU A 17 18.83 -13.49 1.44
CA LEU A 17 17.74 -12.60 1.85
C LEU A 17 18.00 -11.16 1.40
N ASP A 18 19.22 -10.67 1.51
CA ASP A 18 19.62 -9.35 1.03
C ASP A 18 19.56 -9.25 -0.50
N ILE A 19 19.98 -10.29 -1.22
CA ILE A 19 19.87 -10.36 -2.70
C ILE A 19 18.39 -10.41 -3.12
N ALA A 20 17.55 -11.18 -2.43
CA ALA A 20 16.11 -11.24 -2.69
C ALA A 20 15.43 -9.88 -2.39
N ASN A 21 15.86 -9.18 -1.34
CA ASN A 21 15.37 -7.85 -1.00
C ASN A 21 15.86 -6.78 -1.99
N GLN A 22 17.09 -6.91 -2.53
CA GLN A 22 17.64 -6.00 -3.52
C GLN A 22 17.10 -6.22 -4.94
N GLN A 23 16.62 -7.42 -5.28
CA GLN A 23 16.09 -7.74 -6.60
C GLN A 23 14.64 -7.30 -6.84
N GLN A 24 13.90 -6.89 -5.82
CA GLN A 24 12.64 -6.20 -6.04
C GLN A 24 12.90 -4.70 -6.21
N SER A 25 13.26 -4.30 -7.43
CA SER A 25 12.90 -2.98 -7.93
C SER A 25 11.37 -2.88 -7.92
N ARG A 26 10.79 -2.68 -6.72
CA ARG A 26 9.38 -2.38 -6.58
C ARG A 26 9.21 -1.02 -7.23
N ASP A 27 8.36 -0.98 -8.25
CA ASP A 27 7.87 0.28 -8.77
C ASP A 27 7.46 1.15 -7.57
N PRO A 28 7.98 2.38 -7.41
CA PRO A 28 7.64 3.22 -6.26
C PRO A 28 6.14 3.55 -6.20
N ARG A 29 5.38 3.29 -7.27
CA ARG A 29 3.92 3.38 -7.33
C ARG A 29 3.21 2.16 -6.73
N MET A 30 3.93 1.07 -6.48
CA MET A 30 3.41 -0.13 -5.83
C MET A 30 3.72 -0.13 -4.35
N THR A 31 2.72 0.18 -3.54
CA THR A 31 2.81 0.12 -2.09
C THR A 31 2.20 -1.18 -1.56
N SER A 32 2.69 -1.63 -0.41
CA SER A 32 2.13 -2.78 0.31
C SER A 32 1.34 -2.32 1.53
N GLY A 33 0.25 -3.00 1.84
CA GLY A 33 -0.57 -2.72 3.03
C GLY A 33 -1.84 -1.93 2.70
N ARG A 34 -2.43 -1.30 3.72
CA ARG A 34 -3.63 -0.47 3.56
C ARG A 34 -3.23 0.92 3.06
N PRO A 35 -3.96 1.51 2.11
CA PRO A 35 -3.70 2.87 1.65
C PRO A 35 -3.95 3.89 2.78
N ASP A 36 -3.06 4.87 2.90
CA ASP A 36 -3.30 6.07 3.72
C ASP A 36 -4.08 7.09 2.88
N PHE A 37 -5.40 7.01 2.93
CA PHE A 37 -6.28 7.90 2.17
C PHE A 37 -6.13 9.37 2.58
N LYS A 38 -5.76 9.65 3.83
CA LYS A 38 -5.57 11.02 4.30
C LYS A 38 -4.37 11.64 3.62
N GLU A 39 -3.24 10.95 3.59
CA GLU A 39 -2.04 11.41 2.89
C GLU A 39 -2.30 11.53 1.38
N LEU A 40 -2.90 10.49 0.79
CA LEU A 40 -3.19 10.45 -0.65
C LEU A 40 -4.08 11.59 -1.11
N PHE A 41 -5.19 11.86 -0.40
CA PHE A 41 -6.11 12.91 -0.81
C PHE A 41 -5.58 14.31 -0.51
N SER A 42 -4.78 14.49 0.56
CA SER A 42 -4.16 15.78 0.88
C SER A 42 -3.15 16.22 -0.19
N ALA A 43 -2.56 15.29 -0.93
CA ALA A 43 -1.67 15.58 -2.04
C ALA A 43 -2.41 16.12 -3.28
N VAL A 44 -3.74 16.01 -3.35
CA VAL A 44 -4.54 16.50 -4.48
C VAL A 44 -4.77 18.00 -4.34
N GLY A 45 -3.86 18.82 -4.88
CA GLY A 45 -3.88 20.28 -4.77
C GLY A 45 -4.84 21.01 -5.72
N CYS A 46 -6.00 20.42 -6.07
CA CYS A 46 -6.94 20.99 -7.04
C CYS A 46 -8.27 21.40 -6.39
N ASP A 47 -8.88 22.48 -6.89
CA ASP A 47 -10.23 22.86 -6.52
C ASP A 47 -11.26 21.96 -7.24
N LYS A 48 -12.24 21.45 -6.50
CA LYS A 48 -13.37 20.61 -6.99
C LYS A 48 -12.93 19.23 -7.50
N VAL A 49 -12.56 18.37 -6.56
CA VAL A 49 -12.21 16.97 -6.83
C VAL A 49 -13.44 16.06 -6.70
N GLY A 50 -13.61 15.14 -7.65
CA GLY A 50 -14.56 14.03 -7.56
C GLY A 50 -13.86 12.73 -7.16
N CYS A 51 -14.41 12.01 -6.19
CA CYS A 51 -13.92 10.74 -5.69
C CYS A 51 -14.95 9.63 -5.95
N TYR A 52 -14.61 8.69 -6.83
CA TYR A 52 -15.46 7.54 -7.18
C TYR A 52 -14.88 6.29 -6.50
N ILE A 53 -15.69 5.57 -5.74
CA ILE A 53 -15.23 4.50 -4.86
C ILE A 53 -16.09 3.26 -5.07
N CYS A 54 -15.45 2.13 -5.35
CA CYS A 54 -16.09 0.82 -5.44
C CYS A 54 -15.17 -0.22 -4.80
N GLY A 55 -15.73 -1.06 -3.94
CA GLY A 55 -14.97 -2.11 -3.26
C GLY A 55 -15.69 -2.64 -2.02
N PRO A 56 -14.97 -3.32 -1.12
CA PRO A 56 -15.55 -3.80 0.13
C PRO A 56 -16.08 -2.64 1.00
N PRO A 57 -17.15 -2.83 1.78
CA PRO A 57 -17.78 -1.77 2.60
C PRO A 57 -16.81 -0.96 3.45
N VAL A 58 -15.89 -1.65 4.15
CA VAL A 58 -14.89 -1.01 5.03
C VAL A 58 -13.95 -0.08 4.26
N LEU A 59 -13.57 -0.45 3.04
CA LEU A 59 -12.72 0.39 2.18
C LEU A 59 -13.50 1.62 1.73
N MET A 60 -14.73 1.42 1.27
CA MET A 60 -15.60 2.51 0.81
C MET A 60 -15.85 3.53 1.93
N GLU A 61 -16.19 3.07 3.14
CA GLU A 61 -16.41 3.93 4.31
C GLU A 61 -15.15 4.72 4.69
N THR A 62 -13.99 4.06 4.71
CA THR A 62 -12.72 4.71 5.08
C THR A 62 -12.34 5.78 4.05
N ALA A 63 -12.40 5.47 2.75
CA ALA A 63 -12.07 6.40 1.70
C ALA A 63 -13.07 7.56 1.62
N ALA A 64 -14.39 7.29 1.72
CA ALA A 64 -15.41 8.34 1.72
C ALA A 64 -15.24 9.29 2.91
N ARG A 65 -14.92 8.75 4.10
CA ARG A 65 -14.65 9.58 5.28
C ARG A 65 -13.49 10.53 5.05
N GLU A 66 -12.33 10.05 4.61
CA GLU A 66 -11.17 10.93 4.41
C GLU A 66 -11.42 11.94 3.27
N ALA A 67 -12.05 11.54 2.17
CA ALA A 67 -12.41 12.44 1.06
C ALA A 67 -13.37 13.56 1.51
N SER A 68 -14.29 13.25 2.45
CA SER A 68 -15.25 14.24 2.98
C SER A 68 -14.57 15.35 3.77
N THR A 69 -13.44 15.07 4.42
CA THR A 69 -12.67 16.07 5.18
C THR A 69 -12.07 17.16 4.28
N LEU A 70 -11.91 16.87 2.99
CA LEU A 70 -11.35 17.76 1.99
C LEU A 70 -12.43 18.32 1.04
N HIS A 71 -13.71 18.14 1.38
CA HIS A 71 -14.86 18.62 0.59
C HIS A 71 -14.90 18.08 -0.85
N PHE A 72 -14.41 16.86 -1.06
CA PHE A 72 -14.55 16.20 -2.36
C PHE A 72 -16.02 15.86 -2.63
N TRP A 73 -16.41 15.85 -3.90
CA TRP A 73 -17.67 15.24 -4.32
C TRP A 73 -17.49 13.72 -4.33
N ILE A 74 -18.33 12.97 -3.62
CA ILE A 74 -18.13 11.54 -3.39
C ILE A 74 -19.25 10.75 -4.07
N HIS A 75 -18.87 9.71 -4.81
CA HIS A 75 -19.78 8.70 -5.35
C HIS A 75 -19.30 7.30 -4.97
N THR A 76 -20.16 6.55 -4.28
CA THR A 76 -19.89 5.15 -3.92
C THR A 76 -20.80 4.23 -4.70
N GLU A 77 -20.23 3.21 -5.33
CA GLU A 77 -20.97 2.24 -6.13
C GLU A 77 -20.67 0.80 -5.68
N VAL A 78 -21.69 -0.05 -5.72
CA VAL A 78 -21.59 -1.48 -5.42
C VAL A 78 -22.13 -2.23 -6.62
N PHE A 79 -21.26 -2.97 -7.30
CA PHE A 79 -21.67 -3.84 -8.40
C PHE A 79 -21.93 -5.25 -7.86
N GLU A 80 -23.08 -5.82 -8.22
CA GLU A 80 -23.38 -7.23 -7.99
C GLU A 80 -22.61 -8.08 -9.02
N PHE A 81 -21.99 -9.16 -8.56
CA PHE A 81 -21.17 -10.07 -9.36
C PHE A 81 -21.96 -11.33 -9.74
#